data_AF-A0A4S4NAE1-F1
#
_entry.id   AF-A0A4S4NAE1-F1
#
_cell.length_a   1.000
_cell.length_b   1.000
_cell.length_c   1.000
_cell.angle_alpha   90.00
_cell.angle_beta   90.00
_cell.angle_gamma   90.00
#
_symmetry.space_group_name_H-M   'P 1'
#
loop_
_entity.id
_entity.type
_entity.pdbx_description
1 polymer ?
#
loop_
_entity_poly.entity_id
_entity_poly.type
_entity_poly.pdbx_seq_one_letter_code
_entity_poly.pdbx_strand_id
1 'polypeptide(L)'
;MYSLLYALVSILVLAGAVNAQTTGITTMTWDCCEPACGYTSNLSPGAVGPVKSCNQQNGPAAAGTQNACITQGGQTFSCSTYQPIIVNNTFSYGFAGHGDTATATCCMCYEFTWTSGAGEGKSMIVQAINAGGITATDLDIYTPDYNACTAQYGAPSGGWGRQYGGANDPSRSFQRLY
;
A
#
# COMPACT_ATOMS: atom_id res chain seq x y z
N MET A 1 39.52 -26.62 -32.91
CA MET A 1 38.04 -26.67 -33.10
C MET A 1 37.26 -26.49 -31.78
N TYR A 2 37.71 -26.99 -30.63
CA TYR A 2 36.96 -26.82 -29.37
C TYR A 2 36.92 -25.40 -28.77
N SER A 3 37.92 -24.54 -29.05
CA SER A 3 38.01 -23.19 -28.45
C SER A 3 36.84 -22.25 -28.82
N LEU A 4 36.27 -22.36 -30.04
CA LEU A 4 35.09 -21.56 -30.41
C LEU A 4 33.81 -22.01 -29.68
N LEU A 5 33.68 -23.28 -29.30
CA LEU A 5 32.50 -23.76 -28.58
C LEU A 5 32.41 -23.18 -27.17
N TYR A 6 33.53 -23.07 -26.44
CA TYR A 6 33.53 -22.47 -25.11
C TYR A 6 33.12 -20.99 -25.16
N ALA A 7 33.62 -20.21 -26.12
CA ALA A 7 33.25 -18.81 -26.29
C ALA A 7 31.73 -18.61 -26.53
N LEU A 8 31.10 -19.48 -27.32
CA LEU A 8 29.65 -19.43 -27.58
C LEU A 8 28.81 -19.82 -26.36
N VAL A 9 29.26 -20.80 -25.57
CA VAL A 9 28.56 -21.20 -24.32
C VAL A 9 28.67 -20.11 -23.25
N SER A 10 29.80 -19.40 -23.15
CA SER A 10 29.97 -18.28 -22.21
C SER A 10 29.05 -17.09 -22.51
N ILE A 11 28.72 -16.83 -23.78
CA ILE A 11 27.83 -15.73 -24.18
C ILE A 11 26.36 -16.04 -23.82
N LEU A 12 25.95 -17.31 -23.85
CA LEU A 12 24.57 -17.70 -23.56
C LEU A 12 24.17 -17.53 -22.08
N VAL A 13 25.15 -17.46 -21.16
CA VAL A 13 24.91 -17.30 -19.70
C VAL A 13 24.76 -15.82 -19.29
N LEU A 14 25.09 -14.87 -20.18
CA LEU A 14 24.82 -13.44 -19.98
C LEU A 14 23.50 -12.98 -20.63
N ALA A 15 22.66 -13.91 -21.10
CA ALA A 15 21.34 -13.62 -21.65
C ALA A 15 20.32 -13.27 -20.54
N GLY A 16 20.51 -12.11 -19.91
CA GLY A 16 19.48 -11.34 -19.21
C GLY A 16 18.77 -12.03 -18.05
N ALA A 17 19.19 -11.68 -16.82
CA ALA A 17 18.24 -11.50 -15.73
C ALA A 17 17.33 -10.29 -16.05
N VAL A 18 16.42 -10.47 -17.01
CA VAL A 18 15.38 -9.49 -17.31
C VAL A 18 14.43 -9.53 -16.12
N ASN A 19 14.59 -8.59 -15.18
CA ASN A 19 13.50 -8.27 -14.26
C ASN A 19 12.30 -7.92 -15.13
N ALA A 20 11.31 -8.80 -15.15
CA ALA A 20 10.08 -8.56 -15.88
C ALA A 20 9.40 -7.36 -15.23
N GLN A 21 9.57 -6.17 -15.81
CA GLN A 21 8.78 -5.01 -15.43
C GLN A 21 7.34 -5.30 -15.82
N THR A 22 6.57 -5.74 -14.83
CA THR A 22 5.13 -5.85 -14.94
C THR A 22 4.53 -4.45 -14.90
N THR A 23 3.64 -4.16 -15.85
CA THR A 23 2.85 -2.93 -15.82
C THR A 23 1.61 -3.19 -14.97
N GLY A 24 1.34 -2.29 -14.03
CA GLY A 24 0.11 -2.28 -13.24
C GLY A 24 -0.44 -0.85 -13.12
N ILE A 25 -1.62 -0.73 -12.53
CA ILE A 25 -2.29 0.53 -12.25
C ILE A 25 -2.12 0.88 -10.77
N THR A 26 -1.75 2.12 -10.50
CA THR A 26 -1.82 2.69 -9.14
C THR A 26 -3.16 3.36 -8.93
N THR A 27 -3.88 3.02 -7.86
CA THR A 27 -5.04 3.80 -7.39
C THR A 27 -4.72 4.47 -6.05
N MET A 28 -5.71 5.16 -5.48
CA MET A 28 -5.64 5.84 -4.20
C MET A 28 -6.69 5.25 -3.27
N THR A 29 -6.26 4.79 -2.10
CA THR A 29 -7.15 4.29 -1.06
C THR A 29 -6.85 4.97 0.26
N TRP A 30 -7.90 5.23 1.02
CA TRP A 30 -7.79 5.17 2.47
C TRP A 30 -9.07 4.56 2.98
N ASP A 31 -8.89 3.82 4.05
CA ASP A 31 -9.88 2.93 4.63
C ASP A 31 -10.36 3.47 5.98
N CYS A 32 -9.46 4.09 6.75
CA CYS A 32 -9.52 4.16 8.22
C CYS A 32 -9.73 2.78 8.90
N CYS A 33 -9.94 1.68 8.17
CA CYS A 33 -10.08 0.32 8.67
C CYS A 33 -8.76 -0.21 9.24
N GLU A 34 -8.83 -1.17 10.16
CA GLU A 34 -7.65 -1.99 10.43
C GLU A 34 -7.23 -2.72 9.13
N PRO A 35 -5.99 -2.52 8.64
CA PRO A 35 -5.55 -3.06 7.36
C PRO A 35 -5.30 -4.57 7.47
N ALA A 36 -5.47 -5.34 6.40
CA ALA A 36 -5.51 -6.81 6.50
C ALA A 36 -4.22 -7.45 7.07
N CYS A 37 -3.05 -6.82 6.95
CA CYS A 37 -1.81 -7.30 7.56
C CYS A 37 -1.69 -7.01 9.07
N GLY A 38 -2.69 -6.39 9.68
CA GLY A 38 -2.82 -6.25 11.14
C GLY A 38 -3.22 -7.57 11.82
N TYR A 39 -3.76 -8.53 11.05
CA TYR A 39 -4.09 -9.86 11.54
C TYR A 39 -2.92 -10.82 11.38
N THR A 40 -2.49 -11.46 12.48
CA THR A 40 -1.42 -12.48 12.46
C THR A 40 -1.73 -13.66 11.53
N SER A 41 -3.00 -13.96 11.27
CA SER A 41 -3.44 -15.00 10.32
C SER A 41 -3.14 -14.67 8.84
N ASN A 42 -2.90 -13.41 8.53
CA ASN A 42 -2.79 -12.90 7.16
C ASN A 42 -1.35 -12.66 6.73
N LEU A 43 -0.36 -12.97 7.57
CA LEU A 43 1.04 -12.63 7.33
C LEU A 43 1.68 -13.57 6.30
N SER A 44 2.42 -12.99 5.36
CA SER A 44 3.21 -13.76 4.40
C SER A 44 4.45 -14.40 5.06
N PRO A 45 4.99 -15.49 4.48
CA PRO A 45 6.23 -16.10 4.96
C PRO A 45 7.38 -15.08 5.07
N GLY A 46 8.03 -15.02 6.22
CA GLY A 46 9.13 -14.08 6.51
C GLY A 46 8.70 -12.78 7.19
N ALA A 47 7.40 -12.47 7.29
CA ALA A 47 6.93 -11.37 8.12
C ALA A 47 7.21 -11.66 9.62
N VAL A 48 7.74 -10.66 10.34
CA VAL A 48 8.13 -10.79 11.77
C VAL A 48 6.99 -10.52 12.76
N GLY A 49 5.84 -10.07 12.26
CA GLY A 49 4.66 -9.71 13.05
C GLY A 49 3.65 -8.92 12.22
N PRO A 50 2.45 -8.68 12.76
CA PRO A 50 1.45 -7.85 12.09
C PRO A 50 1.88 -6.39 12.02
N VAL A 51 1.35 -5.68 11.02
CA VAL A 51 1.48 -4.23 10.96
C VAL A 51 0.71 -3.61 12.12
N LYS A 52 1.14 -2.44 12.60
CA LYS A 52 0.53 -1.79 13.76
C LYS A 52 -0.90 -1.32 13.43
N SER A 53 -1.86 -1.72 14.24
CA SER A 53 -3.21 -1.15 14.26
C SER A 53 -3.31 -0.03 15.30
N CYS A 54 -4.18 0.96 15.07
CA CYS A 54 -4.35 2.12 15.94
C CYS A 54 -5.76 2.22 16.54
N ASN A 55 -5.86 2.91 17.67
CA ASN A 55 -7.12 3.35 18.24
C ASN A 55 -7.61 4.63 17.55
N GLN A 56 -8.78 5.13 17.96
CA GLN A 56 -9.39 6.33 17.39
C GLN A 56 -8.48 7.56 17.43
N GLN A 57 -7.64 7.71 18.47
CA GLN A 57 -6.73 8.83 18.68
C GLN A 57 -5.32 8.60 18.11
N ASN A 58 -5.15 7.66 17.17
CA ASN A 58 -3.85 7.25 16.58
C ASN A 58 -2.81 6.69 17.58
N GLY A 59 -3.23 6.42 18.83
CA GLY A 59 -2.46 5.61 19.76
C GLY A 59 -2.49 4.12 19.35
N PRO A 60 -1.68 3.25 19.97
CA PRO A 60 -1.79 1.81 19.76
C PRO A 60 -3.22 1.31 20.05
N ALA A 61 -3.72 0.41 19.21
CA ALA A 61 -4.98 -0.29 19.50
C ALA A 61 -4.85 -1.16 20.75
N ALA A 62 -5.94 -1.33 21.50
CA ALA A 62 -5.96 -2.22 22.65
C ALA A 62 -6.09 -3.68 22.20
N ALA A 63 -5.44 -4.61 22.90
CA ALA A 63 -5.46 -6.02 22.53
C ALA A 63 -6.91 -6.58 22.52
N GLY A 64 -7.30 -7.23 21.42
CA GLY A 64 -8.63 -7.81 21.24
C GLY A 64 -9.74 -6.83 20.85
N THR A 65 -9.44 -5.54 20.62
CA THR A 65 -10.43 -4.62 20.03
C THR A 65 -10.69 -4.96 18.56
N GLN A 66 -11.95 -4.81 18.14
CA GLN A 66 -12.40 -5.20 16.80
C GLN A 66 -12.23 -4.05 15.79
N ASN A 67 -12.00 -4.40 14.53
CA ASN A 67 -11.96 -3.48 13.39
C ASN A 67 -13.28 -2.73 13.22
N ALA A 68 -13.19 -1.39 13.22
CA ALA A 68 -14.33 -0.49 13.08
C ALA A 68 -15.13 -0.68 11.78
N CYS A 69 -14.52 -1.24 10.74
CA CYS A 69 -15.18 -1.53 9.46
C CYS A 69 -15.94 -2.86 9.43
N ILE A 70 -15.60 -3.80 10.32
CA ILE A 70 -16.17 -5.16 10.33
C ILE A 70 -17.24 -5.27 11.43
N THR A 71 -17.05 -4.59 12.56
CA THR A 71 -17.99 -4.64 13.69
C THR A 71 -18.46 -3.24 14.07
N GLN A 72 -19.78 -3.07 14.18
CA GLN A 72 -20.38 -1.84 14.68
C GLN A 72 -19.88 -1.54 16.10
N GLY A 73 -19.23 -0.39 16.28
CA GLY A 73 -18.60 -0.02 17.55
C GLY A 73 -17.19 -0.59 17.76
N GLY A 74 -16.58 -1.18 16.73
CA GLY A 74 -15.16 -1.51 16.71
C GLY A 74 -14.26 -0.29 16.97
N GLN A 75 -13.11 -0.52 17.58
CA GLN A 75 -12.20 0.52 18.09
C GLN A 75 -10.80 0.43 17.48
N THR A 76 -10.60 -0.46 16.51
CA THR A 76 -9.35 -0.68 15.79
C THR A 76 -9.45 -0.11 14.39
N PHE A 77 -8.44 0.68 14.01
CA PHE A 77 -8.39 1.52 12.82
C PHE A 77 -6.99 1.48 12.17
N SER A 78 -6.89 2.03 10.96
CA SER A 78 -5.61 2.36 10.33
C SER A 78 -4.89 3.44 11.13
N CYS A 79 -3.56 3.35 11.20
CA CYS A 79 -2.73 4.37 11.83
C CYS A 79 -2.48 5.52 10.86
N SER A 80 -2.62 6.78 11.32
CA SER A 80 -2.23 7.97 10.56
C SER A 80 -0.75 7.99 10.12
N THR A 81 0.11 7.16 10.72
CA THR A 81 1.50 6.95 10.28
C THR A 81 1.63 6.23 8.94
N TYR A 82 0.57 5.67 8.37
CA TYR A 82 0.57 5.02 7.05
C TYR A 82 0.35 5.99 5.87
N GLN A 83 0.47 7.30 6.11
CA GLN A 83 0.49 8.31 5.05
C GLN A 83 1.79 8.24 4.21
N PRO A 84 1.79 8.71 2.95
CA PRO A 84 3.00 8.76 2.13
C PRO A 84 4.07 9.69 2.71
N ILE A 85 5.32 9.30 2.58
CA ILE A 85 6.50 10.03 3.05
C ILE A 85 7.26 10.55 1.83
N ILE A 86 7.16 11.84 1.56
CA ILE A 86 7.90 12.50 0.48
C ILE A 86 9.37 12.64 0.91
N VAL A 87 10.29 12.00 0.18
CA VAL A 87 11.74 12.10 0.44
C VAL A 87 12.33 13.27 -0.35
N ASN A 88 11.93 13.44 -1.61
CA ASN A 88 12.28 14.57 -2.47
C ASN A 88 11.29 14.69 -3.64
N ASN A 89 11.57 15.59 -4.60
CA ASN A 89 10.68 15.87 -5.73
C ASN A 89 10.46 14.70 -6.71
N THR A 90 11.27 13.65 -6.66
CA THR A 90 11.21 12.48 -7.56
C THR A 90 11.01 11.15 -6.84
N PHE A 91 11.04 11.12 -5.50
CA PHE A 91 11.02 9.89 -4.73
C PHE A 91 10.23 10.00 -3.41
N SER A 92 9.47 8.95 -3.10
CA SER A 92 8.69 8.80 -1.86
C SER A 92 8.67 7.37 -1.32
N TYR A 93 8.42 7.23 -0.02
CA TYR A 93 8.01 5.97 0.61
C TYR A 93 6.51 5.99 0.93
N GLY A 94 5.90 4.83 1.17
CA GLY A 94 4.57 4.75 1.76
C GLY A 94 4.08 3.32 1.90
N PHE A 95 2.76 3.15 1.82
CA PHE A 95 2.07 1.90 2.08
C PHE A 95 1.00 1.68 1.00
N ALA A 96 0.64 0.42 0.76
CA ALA A 96 -0.33 0.05 -0.28
C ALA A 96 -1.22 -1.13 0.12
N GLY A 97 -2.40 -1.21 -0.50
CA GLY A 97 -3.08 -2.47 -0.77
C GLY A 97 -2.44 -3.14 -1.99
N HIS A 98 -2.19 -4.45 -1.94
CA HIS A 98 -1.63 -5.19 -3.08
C HIS A 98 -2.14 -6.63 -3.14
N GLY A 99 -2.47 -7.06 -4.36
CA GLY A 99 -2.91 -8.42 -4.67
C GLY A 99 -4.31 -8.79 -4.15
N ASP A 100 -4.69 -10.01 -4.51
CA ASP A 100 -6.00 -10.61 -4.23
C ASP A 100 -6.13 -11.07 -2.78
N THR A 101 -5.08 -11.71 -2.23
CA THR A 101 -5.08 -12.23 -0.85
C THR A 101 -3.91 -11.71 -0.02
N ALA A 102 -4.21 -11.35 1.22
CA ALA A 102 -3.26 -10.74 2.15
C ALA A 102 -2.07 -11.67 2.46
N THR A 103 -2.32 -12.97 2.61
CA THR A 103 -1.29 -13.98 2.89
C THR A 103 -0.23 -14.10 1.80
N ALA A 104 -0.52 -13.67 0.56
CA ALA A 104 0.44 -13.70 -0.54
C ALA A 104 1.35 -12.45 -0.61
N THR A 105 0.96 -11.32 -0.01
CA THR A 105 1.60 -10.01 -0.23
C THR A 105 1.96 -9.25 1.05
N CYS A 106 1.41 -9.64 2.21
CA CYS A 106 1.57 -8.90 3.45
C CYS A 106 3.02 -8.67 3.86
N CYS A 107 3.29 -7.40 4.20
CA CYS A 107 4.59 -6.90 4.63
C CYS A 107 5.70 -6.91 3.56
N MET A 108 5.42 -7.38 2.33
CA MET A 108 6.35 -7.26 1.19
C MET A 108 6.49 -5.80 0.74
N CYS A 109 7.62 -5.48 0.10
CA CYS A 109 7.90 -4.15 -0.42
C CYS A 109 8.02 -4.16 -1.95
N TYR A 110 7.45 -3.15 -2.58
CA TYR A 110 7.41 -2.98 -4.03
C TYR A 110 7.97 -1.61 -4.41
N GLU A 111 8.88 -1.57 -5.37
CA GLU A 111 9.34 -0.34 -6.01
C GLU A 111 8.66 -0.22 -7.38
N PHE A 112 8.16 0.97 -7.70
CA PHE A 112 7.61 1.27 -9.00
C PHE A 112 7.93 2.70 -9.43
N THR A 113 7.83 2.95 -10.74
CA THR A 113 7.98 4.27 -11.36
C THR A 113 6.72 4.55 -12.17
N TRP A 114 6.12 5.72 -12.01
CA TRP A 114 4.96 6.10 -12.82
C TRP A 114 5.37 6.33 -14.28
N THR A 115 4.64 5.72 -15.20
CA THR A 115 4.83 5.82 -16.66
C THR A 115 3.83 6.74 -17.34
N SER A 116 2.96 7.41 -16.58
CA SER A 116 1.99 8.39 -17.09
C SER A 116 1.44 9.29 -15.97
N GLY A 117 0.73 10.35 -16.36
CA GLY A 117 0.03 11.26 -15.46
C GLY A 117 0.97 12.22 -14.72
N ALA A 118 0.45 12.93 -13.70
CA ALA A 118 1.22 13.93 -12.96
C ALA A 118 2.42 13.37 -12.16
N GLY A 119 2.48 12.03 -12.01
CA GLY A 119 3.59 11.32 -11.36
C GLY A 119 4.70 10.88 -12.31
N GLU A 120 4.55 11.02 -13.63
CA GLU A 120 5.44 10.40 -14.63
C GLU A 120 6.94 10.67 -14.37
N GLY A 121 7.73 9.60 -14.38
CA GLY A 121 9.17 9.63 -14.11
C GLY A 121 9.56 9.71 -12.63
N LYS A 122 8.61 9.84 -11.70
CA LYS A 122 8.85 9.71 -10.24
C LYS A 122 8.75 8.23 -9.83
N SER A 123 9.46 7.85 -8.77
CA SER A 123 9.37 6.51 -8.19
C SER A 123 8.89 6.52 -6.73
N MET A 124 8.37 5.38 -6.30
CA MET A 124 7.93 5.18 -4.93
C MET A 124 8.20 3.74 -4.47
N ILE A 125 8.60 3.58 -3.21
CA ILE A 125 8.66 2.28 -2.55
C ILE A 125 7.51 2.19 -1.56
N VAL A 126 6.66 1.17 -1.70
CA VAL A 126 5.53 0.89 -0.80
C VAL A 126 5.70 -0.43 -0.09
N GLN A 127 5.30 -0.48 1.19
CA GLN A 127 5.03 -1.75 1.88
C GLN A 127 3.55 -2.13 1.68
N ALA A 128 3.28 -3.36 1.27
CA ALA A 128 1.92 -3.90 1.24
C ALA A 128 1.44 -4.18 2.67
N ILE A 129 0.37 -3.47 3.09
CA ILE A 129 -0.23 -3.59 4.43
C ILE A 129 -1.67 -4.09 4.39
N ASN A 130 -2.26 -4.20 3.20
CA ASN A 130 -3.62 -4.65 2.98
C ASN A 130 -3.72 -5.50 1.71
N ALA A 131 -4.76 -6.33 1.60
CA ALA A 131 -5.17 -6.89 0.33
C ALA A 131 -6.14 -5.92 -0.34
N GLY A 132 -5.94 -5.63 -1.62
CA GLY A 132 -6.87 -4.77 -2.37
C GLY A 132 -8.06 -5.53 -2.95
N GLY A 133 -7.96 -6.87 -3.08
CA GLY A 133 -8.80 -7.60 -4.05
C GLY A 133 -8.45 -7.20 -5.49
N ILE A 134 -7.23 -6.72 -5.71
CA ILE A 134 -6.71 -6.19 -6.97
C ILE A 134 -5.73 -7.19 -7.60
N THR A 135 -5.30 -6.93 -8.83
CA THR A 135 -4.40 -7.85 -9.53
C THR A 135 -3.03 -7.94 -8.84
N ALA A 136 -2.24 -8.96 -9.18
CA ALA A 136 -0.87 -9.14 -8.71
C ALA A 136 0.13 -8.08 -9.24
N THR A 137 -0.34 -7.05 -9.95
CA THR A 137 0.48 -5.95 -10.48
C THR A 137 0.00 -4.57 -10.03
N ASP A 138 -1.23 -4.43 -9.56
CA ASP A 138 -1.82 -3.15 -9.18
C ASP A 138 -1.48 -2.77 -7.74
N LEU A 139 -1.52 -1.47 -7.42
CA LEU A 139 -1.20 -0.93 -6.09
C LEU A 139 -2.21 0.15 -5.68
N ASP A 140 -2.93 -0.10 -4.61
CA ASP A 140 -3.83 0.89 -4.00
C ASP A 140 -3.05 1.68 -2.95
N ILE A 141 -2.51 2.84 -3.34
CA ILE A 141 -1.61 3.62 -2.49
C ILE A 141 -2.39 4.25 -1.34
N TYR A 142 -1.90 4.09 -0.10
CA TYR A 142 -2.51 4.70 1.07
C TYR A 142 -2.32 6.22 1.03
N THR A 143 -3.38 6.94 0.67
CA THR A 143 -3.47 8.41 0.63
C THR A 143 -4.71 8.85 1.40
N PRO A 144 -4.59 9.57 2.53
CA PRO A 144 -5.67 9.76 3.51
C PRO A 144 -6.88 10.50 2.92
N ASP A 145 -8.05 9.83 2.84
CA ASP A 145 -9.21 10.38 2.13
C ASP A 145 -10.62 9.75 2.46
N TYR A 146 -10.80 8.43 2.75
CA TYR A 146 -12.13 7.76 2.93
C TYR A 146 -12.25 6.64 4.02
N ASN A 147 -13.47 6.12 4.24
CA ASN A 147 -13.74 4.68 4.47
C ASN A 147 -14.33 4.27 5.85
N ALA A 148 -13.77 4.80 6.93
CA ALA A 148 -14.28 4.65 8.32
C ALA A 148 -13.95 5.88 9.17
N CYS A 149 -13.49 6.93 8.49
CA CYS A 149 -13.09 8.18 9.08
C CYS A 149 -14.28 8.95 9.68
N THR A 150 -15.53 8.53 9.45
CA THR A 150 -16.68 8.97 10.25
C THR A 150 -16.55 8.52 11.71
N ALA A 151 -16.25 7.23 11.94
CA ALA A 151 -16.07 6.69 13.28
C ALA A 151 -14.74 7.16 13.91
N GLN A 152 -13.68 7.29 13.12
CA GLN A 152 -12.38 7.73 13.63
C GLN A 152 -12.31 9.26 13.86
N TYR A 153 -12.69 10.04 12.84
CA TYR A 153 -12.41 11.49 12.73
C TYR A 153 -13.67 12.36 12.49
N GLY A 154 -14.88 11.81 12.52
CA GLY A 154 -16.12 12.55 12.23
C GLY A 154 -16.30 12.97 10.76
N ALA A 155 -15.64 12.30 9.80
CA ALA A 155 -15.86 12.53 8.37
C ALA A 155 -17.34 12.33 7.96
N PRO A 156 -17.84 13.01 6.90
CA PRO A 156 -19.17 12.74 6.34
C PRO A 156 -19.35 11.28 5.92
N SER A 157 -20.60 10.82 5.76
CA SER A 157 -20.92 9.43 5.39
C SER A 157 -20.47 8.99 3.99
N GLY A 158 -19.95 9.92 3.17
CA GLY A 158 -19.25 9.65 1.91
C GLY A 158 -17.77 9.99 1.94
N GLY A 159 -17.16 10.20 3.12
CA GLY A 159 -15.82 10.75 3.31
C GLY A 159 -15.69 12.22 2.89
N TRP A 160 -14.48 12.66 2.58
CA TRP A 160 -14.17 14.08 2.32
C TRP A 160 -14.22 14.49 0.83
N GLY A 161 -14.82 13.65 -0.03
CA GLY A 161 -14.80 13.78 -1.50
C GLY A 161 -15.35 12.54 -2.23
N ARG A 162 -14.56 11.87 -3.09
CA ARG A 162 -15.05 10.74 -3.92
C ARG A 162 -14.84 9.37 -3.29
N GLN A 163 -15.88 8.55 -3.29
CA GLN A 163 -15.83 7.14 -2.86
C GLN A 163 -14.70 6.31 -3.51
N TYR A 164 -14.27 6.68 -4.72
CA TYR A 164 -13.07 6.16 -5.38
C TYR A 164 -12.28 7.31 -6.00
N GLY A 165 -10.96 7.33 -5.81
CA GLY A 165 -10.04 8.27 -6.47
C GLY A 165 -9.80 9.62 -5.79
N GLY A 166 -10.01 9.71 -4.47
CA GLY A 166 -9.51 10.85 -3.67
C GLY A 166 -10.46 12.05 -3.55
N ALA A 167 -9.98 13.08 -2.86
CA ALA A 167 -10.67 14.34 -2.67
C ALA A 167 -10.94 15.05 -4.01
N ASN A 168 -12.05 15.79 -4.09
CA ASN A 168 -12.38 16.60 -5.26
C ASN A 168 -11.45 17.83 -5.44
N ASP A 169 -10.49 18.02 -4.54
CA ASP A 169 -9.59 19.17 -4.47
C ASP A 169 -8.25 18.72 -3.83
N PRO A 170 -7.11 18.78 -4.56
CA PRO A 170 -5.81 18.37 -4.03
C PRO A 170 -5.34 19.14 -2.78
N SER A 171 -5.90 20.32 -2.51
CA SER A 171 -5.63 21.08 -1.28
C SER A 171 -6.28 20.45 -0.04
N ARG A 172 -7.24 19.53 -0.21
CA ARG A 172 -7.93 18.83 0.88
C ARG A 172 -7.28 17.50 1.26
N SER A 173 -6.66 16.79 0.31
CA SER A 173 -5.84 15.60 0.58
C SER A 173 -4.62 15.87 1.47
N PHE A 174 -4.26 17.15 1.65
CA PHE A 174 -3.20 17.64 2.54
C PHE A 174 -3.72 18.40 3.78
N GLN A 175 -5.00 18.24 4.15
CA GLN A 175 -5.44 18.65 5.49
C GLN A 175 -4.75 17.76 6.53
N ARG A 176 -3.63 18.28 7.08
CA ARG A 176 -2.92 17.68 8.20
C ARG A 176 -3.93 17.40 9.32
N LEU A 177 -4.20 16.12 9.53
CA LEU A 177 -4.95 15.62 10.68
C LEU A 177 -4.06 15.82 11.92
N TYR A 178 -4.27 16.94 12.60
CA TYR A 178 -3.73 17.28 13.92
C TYR A 178 -4.78 16.95 14.99
#